data_AF-A0A355BIM6-F1
#
_entry.id   AF-A0A355BIM6-F1
#
_cell.length_a   1.000
_cell.length_b   1.000
_cell.length_c   1.000
_cell.angle_alpha   90.00
_cell.angle_beta   90.00
_cell.angle_gamma   90.00
#
_symmetry.space_group_name_H-M   'P 1'
#
loop_
_entity.id
_entity.type
_entity.pdbx_description
1 polymer ?
#
loop_
_entity_poly.entity_id
_entity_poly.type
_entity_poly.pdbx_seq_one_letter_code
_entity_poly.pdbx_strand_id
1 'polypeptide(L)' 'MATMQDIRRRIKSVGNIQQITRAMKMVAGAKLRRAQRSLFAGRPYSDKMEEVLARLGAHVDTSLHPLLAQREIKRR' A
#
# COMPACT_ATOMS: atom_id res chain seq x y z
N MET A 1 35.26 22.43 -23.19
CA MET A 1 35.81 21.14 -22.72
C MET A 1 35.55 21.03 -21.23
N ALA A 2 35.08 19.87 -20.75
CA ALA A 2 34.85 19.69 -19.31
C ALA A 2 36.18 19.76 -18.55
N THR A 3 36.25 20.60 -17.53
CA THR A 3 37.47 20.75 -16.74
C THR A 3 37.53 19.71 -15.63
N MET A 4 38.74 19.42 -15.14
CA MET A 4 38.95 18.58 -13.95
C MET A 4 38.16 19.08 -12.72
N GLN A 5 37.87 20.39 -12.65
CA GLN A 5 37.07 20.98 -11.58
C GLN A 5 35.59 20.59 -11.71
N ASP A 6 35.05 20.55 -12.93
CA ASP A 6 33.65 20.16 -13.20
C ASP A 6 33.40 18.69 -12.83
N ILE A 7 34.34 17.81 -13.17
CA ILE A 7 34.29 16.40 -12.81
C ILE A 7 34.26 16.25 -11.28
N ARG A 8 35.13 16.97 -10.57
CA ARG A 8 35.20 16.94 -9.10
C ARG A 8 33.91 17.46 -8.44
N ARG A 9 33.31 18.52 -8.99
CA ARG A 9 32.00 19.04 -8.54
C ARG A 9 30.89 18.02 -8.75
N ARG A 10 30.88 17.32 -9.90
CA ARG A 10 29.87 16.31 -10.22
C ARG A 10 29.97 15.09 -9.30
N ILE A 11 31.17 14.63 -8.97
CA ILE A 11 31.39 13.55 -7.99
C ILE A 11 30.79 13.92 -6.63
N LYS A 12 31.06 15.14 -6.14
CA LYS A 12 30.49 15.62 -4.86
C LYS A 12 28.96 15.69 -4.92
N SER A 13 28.39 16.18 -6.01
CA SER A 13 26.93 16.26 -6.20
C SER A 13 26.28 14.87 -6.17
N VAL A 14 26.82 13.90 -6.92
CA VAL A 14 26.30 12.54 -6.94
C VAL A 14 26.46 11.86 -5.58
N GLY A 15 27.55 12.10 -4.86
CA GLY A 15 27.74 11.63 -3.48
C GLY A 15 26.65 12.15 -2.53
N ASN A 16 26.28 13.42 -2.64
CA ASN A 16 25.19 14.00 -1.85
C ASN A 16 23.83 13.37 -2.22
N ILE A 17 23.55 13.19 -3.51
CA ILE A 17 22.33 12.52 -3.99
C ILE A 17 22.25 11.08 -3.47
N GLN A 18 23.37 10.35 -3.43
CA GLN A 18 23.44 9.01 -2.87
C GLN A 18 23.07 8.99 -1.38
N GLN A 19 23.55 9.97 -0.60
CA GLN A 19 23.18 10.09 0.81
C GLN A 19 21.68 10.39 1.00
N ILE A 20 21.13 11.31 0.19
CA ILE A 20 19.71 11.65 0.21
C ILE A 20 18.85 10.43 -0.11
N THR A 21 19.17 9.70 -1.18
CA THR A 21 18.42 8.50 -1.57
C THR A 21 18.54 7.38 -0.53
N ARG A 22 19.70 7.23 0.13
CA ARG A 22 19.86 6.31 1.26
C ARG A 22 18.96 6.69 2.44
N ALA A 23 18.85 7.97 2.76
CA ALA A 23 17.93 8.45 3.78
C ALA A 23 16.47 8.21 3.39
N MET A 24 16.09 8.51 2.14
CA MET A 24 14.75 8.24 1.61
C MET A 24 14.37 6.76 1.67
N LYS A 25 15.32 5.85 1.39
CA LYS A 25 15.11 4.41 1.55
C LYS A 25 14.76 4.03 3.00
N MET A 26 15.43 4.62 3.98
CA MET A 26 15.13 4.39 5.39
C MET A 26 13.74 4.95 5.78
N VAL A 27 13.39 6.13 5.27
CA VAL A 27 12.06 6.74 5.47
C VAL A 27 10.95 5.87 4.86
N ALA A 28 11.14 5.39 3.62
CA ALA A 28 10.21 4.50 2.96
C ALA A 28 10.03 3.19 3.74
N GLY A 29 11.14 2.61 4.24
CA GLY A 29 11.09 1.44 5.11
C GLY A 29 10.29 1.69 6.40
N ALA A 30 10.45 2.86 7.03
CA ALA A 30 9.66 3.24 8.21
C ALA A 30 8.17 3.39 7.89
N LYS A 31 7.82 4.01 6.75
CA LYS A 31 6.43 4.13 6.29
C LYS A 31 5.81 2.76 6.02
N LEU A 32 6.53 1.85 5.36
CA LEU A 32 6.07 0.48 5.12
C LEU A 32 5.80 -0.25 6.44
N ARG A 33 6.71 -0.17 7.41
CA ARG A 33 6.49 -0.77 8.75
C ARG A 33 5.27 -0.17 9.46
N ARG A 34 5.02 1.13 9.31
CA ARG A 34 3.82 1.78 9.88
C ARG A 34 2.54 1.26 9.21
N ALA A 35 2.53 1.16 7.87
CA ALA A 35 1.39 0.63 7.12
C ALA A 35 1.11 -0.83 7.48
N GLN A 36 2.15 -1.67 7.56
CA GLN A 36 2.01 -3.07 7.98
C GLN A 36 1.41 -3.20 9.38
N ARG A 37 1.86 -2.40 10.35
CA ARG A 37 1.28 -2.41 11.70
C ARG A 37 -0.21 -2.06 11.69
N SER A 38 -0.60 -1.03 10.92
CA SER A 38 -2.01 -0.67 10.78
C SER A 38 -2.84 -1.77 10.12
N LEU A 39 -2.29 -2.44 9.11
CA LEU A 39 -2.94 -3.56 8.43
C LEU A 39 -3.15 -4.72 9.40
N PHE A 40 -2.12 -5.12 10.15
CA PHE A 40 -2.23 -6.22 11.12
C PHE A 40 -3.17 -5.90 12.27
N ALA A 41 -3.20 -4.65 12.75
CA ALA A 41 -4.17 -4.22 13.75
C ALA A 41 -5.62 -4.29 13.24
N GLY A 42 -5.85 -4.09 11.93
CA GLY A 42 -7.17 -4.17 11.31
C GLY A 42 -7.65 -5.60 10.99
N ARG A 43 -6.74 -6.58 10.88
CA ARG A 43 -7.09 -7.96 10.50
C ARG A 43 -8.18 -8.58 11.36
N PRO A 44 -8.12 -8.54 12.71
CA PRO A 44 -9.14 -9.19 13.54
C PRO A 44 -10.55 -8.66 13.26
N TYR A 45 -10.69 -7.37 12.96
CA TYR A 45 -11.96 -6.77 12.58
C TYR A 45 -12.44 -7.29 11.23
N SER A 46 -11.57 -7.30 10.21
CA SER A 46 -11.89 -7.81 8.88
C SER A 46 -12.28 -9.29 8.91
N ASP A 47 -11.51 -10.12 9.62
CA ASP A 47 -11.77 -11.56 9.75
C ASP A 47 -13.13 -11.80 10.42
N LYS A 48 -13.46 -11.04 11.48
CA LYS A 48 -14.75 -11.17 12.15
C LYS A 48 -15.91 -10.68 11.28
N MET A 49 -15.69 -9.60 10.54
CA MET A 49 -16.68 -9.05 9.61
C MET A 49 -16.98 -10.05 8.49
N GLU A 50 -15.97 -10.71 7.94
CA GLU A 50 -16.13 -11.77 6.95
C GLU A 50 -16.93 -12.95 7.52
N GLU A 51 -16.61 -13.42 8.73
CA GLU A 51 -17.38 -14.49 9.40
C GLU A 51 -18.86 -14.12 9.57
N VAL A 52 -19.15 -12.91 10.02
CA VAL A 52 -20.53 -12.43 10.23
C VAL A 52 -21.27 -12.30 8.91
N LEU A 53 -20.64 -11.72 7.89
CA LEU A 53 -21.25 -11.55 6.57
C LEU A 53 -21.49 -12.89 5.87
N ALA A 54 -20.56 -13.83 5.98
CA ALA A 54 -20.74 -15.18 5.45
C ALA A 54 -21.91 -15.91 6.13
N ARG A 55 -22.02 -15.80 7.46
CA ARG A 55 -23.19 -16.34 8.19
C ARG A 55 -24.47 -15.66 7.77
N LEU A 56 -24.49 -14.33 7.66
CA LEU A 56 -25.68 -13.59 7.28
C LEU A 56 -26.14 -13.95 5.85
N GLY A 57 -25.22 -13.99 4.90
CA GLY A 57 -25.51 -14.34 3.51
C GLY A 57 -26.06 -15.76 3.34
N ALA A 58 -25.67 -16.70 4.21
CA ALA A 58 -26.20 -18.06 4.19
C ALA A 58 -27.65 -18.17 4.71
N HIS A 59 -28.15 -17.19 5.47
CA HIS A 59 -29.45 -17.25 6.15
C HIS A 59 -30.44 -16.17 5.67
N VAL A 60 -30.05 -15.32 4.73
CA VAL A 60 -30.88 -14.22 4.22
C VAL A 60 -31.14 -14.42 2.74
N ASP A 61 -32.38 -14.19 2.31
CA ASP A 61 -32.72 -14.16 0.90
C ASP A 61 -31.96 -13.01 0.21
N THR A 62 -31.06 -13.38 -0.70
CA THR A 62 -30.22 -12.46 -1.48
C THR A 62 -31.01 -11.44 -2.31
N SER A 63 -32.31 -11.66 -2.54
CA SER A 63 -33.18 -10.69 -3.22
C SER A 63 -33.62 -9.51 -2.33
N LEU A 64 -33.50 -9.62 -0.99
CA LEU A 64 -33.94 -8.60 -0.04
C LEU A 64 -33.01 -7.39 0.02
N HIS A 65 -31.74 -7.52 -0.39
CA HIS A 65 -30.78 -6.42 -0.29
C HIS A 65 -29.97 -6.22 -1.58
N PRO A 66 -29.94 -5.00 -2.15
CA PRO A 66 -29.26 -4.72 -3.43
C PRO A 66 -27.76 -5.05 -3.49
N LEU A 67 -27.06 -5.12 -2.34
CA LEU A 67 -25.64 -5.52 -2.25
C LEU A 67 -25.44 -7.05 -2.15
N LEU A 68 -26.49 -7.82 -1.88
CA LEU A 68 -26.47 -9.28 -1.86
C LEU A 68 -26.94 -9.88 -3.18
N ALA A 69 -27.64 -9.10 -4.01
CA ALA A 69 -28.10 -9.53 -5.32
C ALA A 69 -26.92 -9.80 -6.28
N GLN A 70 -26.91 -10.97 -6.89
CA GLN A 70 -25.95 -11.32 -7.94
C GLN A 70 -26.27 -10.52 -9.21
N ARG A 71 -25.34 -9.66 -9.64
CA ARG A 71 -25.49 -8.83 -10.85
C ARG A 71 -24.53 -9.27 -11.93
N GLU A 72 -24.92 -9.10 -13.18
CA GLU A 72 -24.03 -9.34 -14.32
C GLU A 72 -22.87 -8.34 -14.31
N ILE A 73 -21.63 -8.86 -14.31
CA ILE A 73 -20.42 -8.03 -14.31
C ILE A 73 -20.23 -7.44 -15.70
N LYS A 74 -20.60 -6.17 -15.89
CA LYS A 74 -20.24 -5.41 -17.11
C LYS A 74 -18.74 -5.08 -17.08
N ARG A 75 -17.91 -5.91 -17.69
CA ARG A 75 -16.55 -5.53 -18.07
C ARG A 75 -16.63 -4.59 -19.27
N ARG A 76 -16.03 -3.40 -19.15
CA ARG A 76 -15.84 -2.43 -20.23
C ARG A 76 -14.49 -2.66 -20.89
#